data_AF-A0A958J644-F1
#
_entry.id   AF-A0A958J644-F1
#
_cell.length_a   1.000
_cell.length_b   1.000
_cell.length_c   1.000
_cell.angle_alpha   90.00
_cell.angle_beta   90.00
_cell.angle_gamma   90.00
#
_symmetry.space_group_name_H-M   'P 1'
#
loop_
_entity.id
_entity.type
_entity.pdbx_description
1 polymer ?
#
loop_
_entity_poly.entity_id
_entity_poly.type
_entity_poly.pdbx_seq_one_letter_code
_entity_poly.pdbx_strand_id
1 'polypeptide(L)' 'MNIKLRIGLIALFLAYMAGEALLAQTPVTFPRVSPGRSTMIRIGFNDIVINYSSPGVKERKIWGGLVPYGTVWRAGANE' A
#
# COMPACT_ATOMS: atom_id res chain seq x y z
N MET A 1 35.28 34.98 20.98
CA MET A 1 34.80 33.58 21.11
C MET A 1 35.94 32.65 20.75
N ASN A 2 36.41 31.82 21.69
CA ASN A 2 37.59 30.97 21.51
C ASN A 2 37.36 29.90 20.43
N ILE A 3 38.40 29.54 19.67
CA ILE A 3 38.35 28.57 18.57
C ILE A 3 37.72 27.23 19.00
N LYS A 4 38.02 26.78 20.23
CA LYS A 4 37.47 25.56 20.84
C LYS A 4 35.95 25.61 21.00
N LEU A 5 35.40 26.79 21.33
CA LEU A 5 33.95 26.99 21.50
C LEU A 5 33.21 26.97 20.15
N ARG A 6 33.85 27.47 19.08
CA ARG A 6 33.28 27.41 17.72
C ARG A 6 33.26 25.98 17.17
N ILE A 7 34.32 25.22 17.38
CA ILE A 7 34.39 23.80 16.97
C ILE A 7 33.33 22.96 17.70
N GLY A 8 33.15 23.18 19.01
CA GLY A 8 32.11 22.50 19.78
C GLY A 8 30.69 22.79 19.28
N LEU A 9 30.41 24.05 18.93
CA LEU A 9 29.10 24.43 18.36
C LEU A 9 28.85 23.82 16.98
N ILE A 10 29.87 23.74 16.12
CA ILE A 10 29.76 23.09 14.82
C ILE A 10 29.52 21.59 14.97
N ALA A 11 30.22 20.92 15.89
CA ALA A 11 30.03 19.51 16.17
C ALA A 11 28.62 19.20 16.71
N LEU A 12 28.09 20.07 17.59
CA LEU A 12 26.74 19.94 18.12
C LEU A 12 25.68 20.12 17.04
N PHE A 13 25.87 21.10 16.15
CA PHE A 13 24.99 21.33 15.02
C PHE A 13 24.98 20.14 14.04
N LEU A 14 26.16 19.58 13.73
CA LEU A 14 26.27 18.39 12.89
C LEU A 14 25.61 17.15 13.51
N ALA A 15 25.75 16.96 14.83
CA ALA A 15 25.09 15.87 15.54
C ALA A 15 23.57 15.99 15.51
N TYR A 16 23.03 17.21 15.64
CA TYR A 16 21.60 17.48 15.54
C TYR A 16 21.06 17.14 14.14
N MET A 17 21.75 17.58 13.07
CA MET A 17 21.35 17.29 11.69
C MET A 17 21.40 15.80 11.33
N ALA A 18 22.32 15.03 11.92
CA ALA A 18 22.42 13.59 11.70
C ALA A 18 21.27 12.80 12.35
N GLY A 19 20.69 13.30 13.45
CA GLY A 19 19.58 12.64 14.15
C GLY A 19 18.27 12.60 13.34
N GLU A 20 18.00 13.65 12.57
CA GLU A 20 16.78 13.78 11.76
C GLU A 20 16.76 12.78 10.58
N ALA A 21 17.93 12.33 10.10
CA ALA A 21 18.04 11.39 8.98
C ALA A 21 17.58 9.97 9.34
N LEU A 22 17.62 9.58 10.62
CA LEU A 22 17.22 8.25 11.08
C LEU A 22 15.69 8.07 11.11
N LEU A 23 14.95 9.16 11.28
CA LEU A 23 13.48 9.16 11.34
C LEU A 23 12.80 9.32 9.97
N ALA A 24 13.59 9.59 8.91
CA ALA A 24 13.07 9.82 7.56
C ALA A 24 12.70 8.53 6.80
N GLN A 25 13.03 7.35 7.32
CA GLN A 25 12.70 6.07 6.69
C GLN A 25 11.24 5.71 6.94
N THR A 26 10.33 6.36 6.20
CA THR A 26 8.93 5.94 6.15
C THR A 26 8.81 4.66 5.33
N PRO A 27 8.24 3.57 5.89
CA PRO A 27 7.97 2.37 5.12
C PRO A 27 7.00 2.70 3.98
N VAL A 28 7.46 2.54 2.74
CA VAL A 28 6.59 2.68 1.56
C VAL A 28 5.68 1.46 1.53
N THR A 29 4.40 1.66 1.83
CA THR A 29 3.38 0.63 1.70
C THR A 29 2.84 0.65 0.27
N PHE A 30 2.97 -0.46 -0.44
CA PHE A 30 2.36 -0.60 -1.75
C PHE A 30 0.87 -0.93 -1.62
N PRO A 31 0.01 -0.38 -2.49
CA PRO A 31 -1.39 -0.76 -2.51
C PRO A 31 -1.54 -2.26 -2.79
N ARG A 32 -2.47 -2.93 -2.11
CA ARG A 32 -2.79 -4.34 -2.36
C ARG A 32 -3.20 -4.51 -3.81
N VAL A 33 -2.64 -5.52 -4.46
CA VAL A 33 -2.94 -5.92 -5.85
C VAL A 33 -4.44 -6.10 -6.11
N SER A 34 -5.17 -6.59 -5.11
CA SER A 34 -6.63 -6.70 -5.10
C SER A 34 -7.15 -5.81 -3.96
N PRO A 35 -7.39 -4.51 -4.23
CA PRO A 35 -7.91 -3.61 -3.20
C PRO A 35 -9.20 -4.17 -2.61
N GLY A 36 -9.32 -4.10 -1.29
CA GLY A 36 -10.59 -4.38 -0.61
C GLY A 36 -11.61 -3.30 -0.95
N ARG A 37 -12.85 -3.70 -1.16
CA ARG A 37 -13.99 -2.82 -1.36
C ARG A 37 -15.14 -3.30 -0.49
N SER A 38 -16.01 -2.37 -0.12
CA SER A 38 -17.28 -2.68 0.52
C SER A 38 -18.41 -1.97 -0.21
N THR A 39 -19.59 -2.58 -0.21
CA THR A 39 -20.83 -1.90 -0.54
C THR A 39 -21.83 -2.15 0.57
N MET A 40 -22.63 -1.13 0.87
CA MET A 40 -23.60 -1.18 1.95
C MET A 40 -24.95 -0.76 1.39
N ILE A 41 -25.98 -1.54 1.69
CA ILE A 41 -27.35 -1.19 1.44
C ILE A 41 -28.16 -1.37 2.72
N ARG A 42 -29.04 -0.41 3.00
CA ARG A 42 -29.98 -0.49 4.12
C ARG A 42 -31.33 -0.97 3.60
N ILE A 43 -31.87 -2.04 4.20
CA ILE A 43 -33.20 -2.58 3.91
C ILE A 43 -34.03 -2.51 5.19
N GLY A 44 -35.02 -1.61 5.19
CA GLY A 44 -35.80 -1.30 6.40
C GLY A 44 -34.88 -0.75 7.49
N PHE A 45 -34.77 -1.50 8.60
CA PHE A 45 -33.89 -1.19 9.74
C PHE A 45 -32.57 -1.97 9.74
N ASN A 46 -32.33 -2.83 8.74
CA ASN A 46 -31.15 -3.68 8.69
C ASN A 46 -30.12 -3.15 7.69
N ASP A 47 -28.84 -3.32 8.04
CA ASP A 47 -27.70 -3.02 7.19
C ASP A 47 -27.12 -4.28 6.59
N ILE A 48 -27.05 -4.32 5.25
CA ILE A 48 -26.39 -5.39 4.51
C ILE A 48 -25.09 -4.82 3.98
N VAL A 49 -23.98 -5.38 4.45
CA VAL A 49 -22.62 -5.01 4.04
C VAL A 49 -22.01 -6.16 3.26
N ILE A 50 -21.55 -5.89 2.04
CA ILE A 50 -20.84 -6.85 1.19
C ILE A 50 -19.40 -6.38 1.10
N ASN A 51 -18.48 -7.16 1.66
CA ASN A 51 -17.04 -6.95 1.53
C ASN A 51 -16.49 -7.85 0.42
N TYR A 52 -15.73 -7.28 -0.51
CA TYR A 52 -15.18 -8.01 -1.65
C TYR A 52 -13.82 -7.47 -2.07
N SER A 53 -13.02 -8.30 -2.75
CA SER A 53 -11.78 -7.87 -3.39
C SER A 53 -12.06 -7.42 -4.84
N SER A 54 -11.48 -6.30 -5.28
CA SER A 54 -11.66 -5.74 -6.63
C SER A 54 -10.37 -5.83 -7.47
N PRO A 55 -9.97 -7.02 -7.95
CA PRO A 55 -8.75 -7.19 -8.73
C PRO A 55 -8.86 -6.53 -10.10
N GLY A 56 -7.79 -5.85 -10.53
CA GLY A 56 -7.69 -5.30 -11.88
C GLY A 56 -7.61 -6.36 -12.98
N VAL A 57 -7.89 -5.95 -14.22
CA VAL A 57 -7.86 -6.83 -15.41
C VAL A 57 -6.45 -7.37 -15.68
N LYS A 58 -5.39 -6.59 -15.38
CA LYS A 58 -3.98 -6.99 -15.51
C LYS A 58 -3.69 -7.65 -16.86
N GLU A 59 -4.02 -6.94 -17.94
CA GLU A 59 -3.76 -7.35 -19.34
C GLU A 59 -4.48 -8.62 -19.81
N ARG A 60 -5.37 -9.20 -18.99
CA ARG A 60 -6.17 -10.36 -19.39
C ARG A 60 -7.22 -9.95 -20.43
N LYS A 61 -7.30 -10.71 -21.52
CA LYS A 61 -8.41 -10.61 -22.48
C LYS A 61 -9.67 -11.19 -21.85
N ILE A 62 -10.52 -10.33 -21.30
CA ILE A 62 -11.79 -10.72 -20.64
C ILE A 62 -12.87 -11.03 -21.68
N TRP A 63 -12.91 -10.27 -22.78
CA TRP A 63 -13.97 -10.33 -23.77
C TRP A 63 -13.44 -10.77 -25.15
N GLY A 64 -14.24 -11.58 -25.86
CA GLY A 64 -13.93 -12.00 -27.24
C GLY A 64 -12.70 -12.90 -27.39
N GLY A 65 -12.27 -13.57 -26.33
CA GLY A 65 -11.25 -14.63 -26.37
C GLY A 65 -11.89 -16.02 -26.31
N LEU A 66 -11.21 -17.03 -26.85
CA LEU A 66 -11.57 -18.43 -26.63
C LEU A 66 -10.97 -18.92 -25.31
N VAL A 67 -11.80 -19.52 -24.48
CA VAL A 67 -11.40 -20.24 -23.27
C VAL A 67 -10.58 -21.47 -23.70
N PRO A 68 -9.31 -21.62 -23.27
CA PRO A 68 -8.52 -22.77 -23.67
C PRO A 68 -9.11 -24.06 -23.09
N TYR A 69 -9.39 -25.01 -23.98
CA TYR A 69 -9.93 -26.32 -23.64
C TYR A 69 -8.89 -27.15 -22.87
N GLY A 70 -9.33 -27.91 -21.87
CA GLY A 70 -8.45 -28.77 -21.06
C GLY A 70 -7.54 -28.04 -20.06
N THR A 71 -7.68 -26.73 -19.91
CA THR A 71 -6.92 -25.96 -18.91
C THR A 71 -7.74 -25.82 -17.64
N VAL A 72 -7.14 -26.09 -16.47
CA VAL A 72 -7.77 -25.80 -15.18
C VAL A 72 -7.74 -24.28 -14.95
N TRP A 73 -8.90 -23.67 -14.82
CA TRP A 73 -9.03 -22.26 -14.45
C TRP A 73 -8.77 -22.12 -12.95
N ARG A 74 -8.20 -20.99 -12.52
CA ARG A 74 -8.09 -20.71 -11.08
C ARG A 74 -9.49 -20.71 -10.47
N ALA A 75 -9.69 -21.54 -9.45
CA ALA A 75 -10.97 -21.72 -8.74
C ALA A 75 -11.31 -20.56 -7.79
N GLY A 76 -11.26 -19.33 -8.31
CA GLY A 76 -11.67 -18.14 -7.55
C GLY A 76 -10.52 -17.29 -7.02
N ALA A 77 -10.92 -16.16 -6.43
CA ALA A 77 -10.04 -15.14 -5.90
C ALA A 77 -9.29 -15.66 -4.66
N ASN A 78 -7.97 -15.53 -4.66
CA ASN A 78 -7.17 -15.77 -3.45
C ASN A 78 -7.58 -14.76 -2.36
N GLU A 79 -7.91 -15.27 -1.18
CA GLU A 79 -7.77 -14.53 0.08
C GLU A 79 -6.31 -14.61 0.54
#